data_AF-A0A7C2Q147-F1
#
_entry.id   AF-A0A7C2Q147-F1
#
_cell.length_a   1.000
_cell.length_b   1.000
_cell.length_c   1.000
_cell.angle_alpha   90.00
_cell.angle_beta   90.00
_cell.angle_gamma   90.00
#
_symmetry.space_group_name_H-M   'P 1'
#
loop_
_entity.id
_entity.type
_entity.pdbx_description
1 polymer ?
#
loop_
_entity_poly.entity_id
_entity_poly.type
_entity_poly.pdbx_seq_one_letter_code
_entity_poly.pdbx_strand_id
1 'polypeptide(L)'
;MPHPFAAVLLTAVLPAVAAAQTVTITLSAPQAGQTVVPGAAIDWQIAFSVSAGDNDGLALLITDLVQDPANPALLDIPPADGVPSGMSNFSRPAGICNPGETDPLTGYIGVQRGAAGQKNLRQIGGAQNTFGQAFPPGSGVGENADVISGVGQAGAEVLASGSFVAPATCGAYTFRLENPLANVIVQRFDPPAFSPVIQATVDATAGSFSFTVGLPGDVDGDGDVDLSDLAILLSTYGACAGDPNYLPSADLDGNGCVGLEDLALELAHYGQTCQ
;
A
#
# COMPACT_ATOMS: atom_id res chain seq x y z
N MET A 1 -52.42 46.69 -26.31
CA MET A 1 -52.06 45.66 -25.30
C MET A 1 -51.00 44.77 -25.94
N PRO A 2 -49.73 44.83 -25.51
CA PRO A 2 -48.68 43.99 -26.10
C PRO A 2 -48.72 42.59 -25.47
N HIS A 3 -48.68 41.56 -26.30
CA HIS A 3 -48.51 40.18 -25.86
C HIS A 3 -47.05 39.94 -25.41
N PRO A 4 -46.80 39.29 -24.26
CA PRO A 4 -45.44 38.93 -23.87
C PRO A 4 -45.00 37.68 -24.65
N PHE A 5 -43.84 37.78 -25.31
CA PHE A 5 -43.11 36.64 -25.85
C PHE A 5 -42.61 35.78 -24.69
N ALA A 6 -43.09 34.54 -24.59
CA ALA A 6 -42.51 33.55 -23.69
C ALA A 6 -41.21 33.02 -24.30
N ALA A 7 -40.07 33.38 -23.72
CA ALA A 7 -38.79 32.76 -24.04
C ALA A 7 -38.78 31.34 -23.45
N VAL A 8 -38.89 30.34 -24.31
CA VAL A 8 -38.63 28.94 -23.93
C VAL A 8 -37.11 28.79 -23.81
N LEU A 9 -36.62 28.78 -22.58
CA LEU A 9 -35.24 28.45 -22.27
C LEU A 9 -35.08 26.93 -22.48
N LEU A 10 -34.62 26.53 -23.65
CA LEU A 10 -34.22 25.16 -23.94
C LEU A 10 -32.88 24.92 -23.24
N THR A 11 -32.92 24.40 -22.01
CA THR A 11 -31.73 23.86 -21.36
C THR A 11 -31.24 22.67 -22.17
N ALA A 12 -30.17 22.86 -22.93
CA ALA A 12 -29.41 21.77 -23.53
C ALA A 12 -28.85 20.92 -22.38
N VAL A 13 -29.45 19.76 -22.15
CA VAL A 13 -28.81 18.70 -21.35
C VAL A 13 -27.61 18.25 -22.17
N LEU A 14 -26.43 18.72 -21.81
CA LEU A 14 -25.19 18.11 -22.26
C LEU A 14 -25.30 16.62 -21.91
N PRO A 15 -24.94 15.70 -22.83
CA PRO A 15 -24.84 14.30 -22.44
C PRO A 15 -23.80 14.28 -21.32
N ALA A 16 -24.26 13.99 -20.10
CA ALA A 16 -23.35 13.57 -19.05
C ALA A 16 -22.65 12.35 -19.64
N VAL A 17 -21.37 12.49 -19.96
CA VAL A 17 -20.51 11.33 -20.19
C VAL A 17 -20.72 10.50 -18.93
N ALA A 18 -21.33 9.32 -19.08
CA ALA A 18 -21.50 8.41 -17.97
C ALA A 18 -20.10 8.26 -17.35
N ALA A 19 -19.93 8.70 -16.10
CA ALA A 19 -18.69 8.47 -15.40
C ALA A 19 -18.45 6.96 -15.45
N ALA A 20 -17.30 6.55 -16.00
CA ALA A 20 -16.95 5.15 -15.99
C ALA A 20 -16.82 4.74 -14.52
N GLN A 21 -17.50 3.67 -14.12
CA GLN A 21 -17.41 3.14 -12.76
C GLN A 21 -15.93 2.88 -12.44
N THR A 22 -15.40 3.60 -11.47
CA THR A 22 -13.96 3.68 -11.21
C THR A 22 -13.67 3.18 -9.81
N VAL A 23 -12.64 2.35 -9.69
CA VAL A 23 -12.02 2.00 -8.42
C VAL A 23 -10.64 2.64 -8.40
N THR A 24 -10.42 3.58 -7.50
CA THR A 24 -9.11 4.19 -7.28
C THR A 24 -8.40 3.40 -6.19
N ILE A 25 -7.15 2.99 -6.44
CA ILE A 25 -6.32 2.25 -5.50
C ILE A 25 -5.03 3.02 -5.22
N THR A 26 -4.60 3.03 -3.97
CA THR A 26 -3.39 3.71 -3.52
C THR A 26 -2.51 2.75 -2.73
N LEU A 27 -1.20 2.95 -2.82
CA LEU A 27 -0.20 2.32 -1.98
C LEU A 27 0.56 3.42 -1.26
N SER A 28 0.55 3.39 0.07
CA SER A 28 1.25 4.38 0.88
C SER A 28 2.08 3.72 1.97
N ALA A 29 3.16 4.40 2.35
CA ALA A 29 3.99 4.06 3.50
C ALA A 29 4.28 5.35 4.28
N PRO A 30 4.29 5.34 5.62
CA PRO A 30 4.75 6.48 6.41
C PRO A 30 6.16 6.95 6.00
N GLN A 31 7.03 6.00 5.63
CA GLN A 31 8.42 6.21 5.22
C GLN A 31 8.58 6.66 3.76
N ALA A 32 7.49 6.86 3.01
CA ALA A 32 7.57 7.27 1.62
C ALA A 32 8.30 8.63 1.47
N GLY A 33 9.32 8.65 0.61
CA GLY A 33 10.19 9.79 0.36
C GLY A 33 11.20 10.09 1.47
N GLN A 34 11.30 9.25 2.50
CA GLN A 34 12.23 9.43 3.61
C GLN A 34 13.50 8.59 3.44
N THR A 35 14.58 9.02 4.08
CA THR A 35 15.76 8.19 4.33
C THR A 35 15.58 7.45 5.66
N VAL A 36 15.79 6.15 5.65
CA VAL A 36 15.68 5.27 6.82
C VAL A 36 17.00 4.55 7.08
N VAL A 37 17.24 4.15 8.31
CA VAL A 37 18.38 3.30 8.65
C VAL A 37 18.11 1.84 8.23
N PRO A 38 19.15 1.08 7.86
CA PRO A 38 19.07 -0.37 7.74
C PRO A 38 18.35 -1.02 8.92
N GLY A 39 17.46 -1.97 8.66
CA GLY A 39 16.72 -2.66 9.72
C GLY A 39 15.48 -1.93 10.24
N ALA A 40 15.21 -0.70 9.79
CA ALA A 40 13.97 0.01 10.13
C ALA A 40 12.73 -0.74 9.59
N ALA A 41 11.62 -0.69 10.33
CA ALA A 41 10.33 -1.19 9.84
C ALA A 41 9.79 -0.25 8.76
N ILE A 42 9.30 -0.83 7.66
CA ILE A 42 8.65 -0.16 6.54
C ILE A 42 7.22 -0.65 6.48
N ASP A 43 6.33 0.16 7.03
CA ASP A 43 4.90 -0.12 7.06
C ASP A 43 4.28 0.33 5.74
N TRP A 44 3.38 -0.48 5.19
CA TRP A 44 2.68 -0.17 3.97
C TRP A 44 1.19 -0.44 4.12
N GLN A 45 0.40 0.33 3.37
CA GLN A 45 -1.05 0.21 3.33
C GLN A 45 -1.52 0.34 1.88
N ILE A 46 -2.40 -0.59 1.49
CA ILE A 46 -3.17 -0.51 0.26
C ILE A 46 -4.57 -0.05 0.63
N ALA A 47 -5.00 1.09 0.09
CA ALA A 47 -6.34 1.62 0.27
C ALA A 47 -7.04 1.77 -1.08
N PHE A 48 -8.37 1.84 -1.06
CA PHE A 48 -9.15 2.08 -2.28
C PHE A 48 -10.41 2.88 -2.00
N SER A 49 -10.94 3.50 -3.05
CA SER A 49 -12.28 4.11 -3.07
C SER A 49 -12.99 3.75 -4.37
N VAL A 50 -14.31 3.72 -4.32
CA VAL A 50 -15.19 3.40 -5.46
C VAL A 50 -16.00 4.64 -5.81
N SER A 51 -16.16 4.94 -7.10
CA SER A 51 -17.04 6.01 -7.55
C SER A 51 -18.47 5.81 -7.04
N ALA A 52 -19.15 6.90 -6.72
CA ALA A 52 -20.50 6.89 -6.17
C ALA A 52 -21.52 7.38 -7.20
N GLY A 53 -22.73 6.85 -7.12
CA GLY A 53 -23.87 7.25 -7.97
C GLY A 53 -23.94 6.59 -9.35
N ASP A 54 -22.98 5.74 -9.69
CA ASP A 54 -22.90 4.98 -10.95
C ASP A 54 -22.83 3.46 -10.74
N ASN A 55 -22.69 3.00 -9.49
CA ASN A 55 -22.66 1.60 -9.06
C ASN A 55 -23.11 1.46 -7.58
N ASP A 56 -23.26 0.24 -7.09
CA ASP A 56 -23.71 -0.13 -5.74
C ASP A 56 -22.54 -0.55 -4.81
N GLY A 57 -21.29 -0.22 -5.16
CA GLY A 57 -20.07 -0.49 -4.37
C GLY A 57 -19.22 -1.64 -4.90
N LEU A 58 -18.12 -1.92 -4.20
CA LEU A 58 -17.13 -2.92 -4.63
C LEU A 58 -17.70 -4.35 -4.64
N ALA A 59 -17.48 -5.08 -5.73
CA ALA A 59 -17.74 -6.52 -5.80
C ALA A 59 -16.47 -7.36 -5.66
N LEU A 60 -15.39 -6.93 -6.31
CA LEU A 60 -14.10 -7.61 -6.34
C LEU A 60 -13.00 -6.57 -6.40
N LEU A 61 -11.94 -6.74 -5.63
CA LEU A 61 -10.69 -6.04 -5.80
C LEU A 61 -9.54 -6.98 -5.50
N ILE A 62 -8.65 -7.16 -6.47
CA ILE A 62 -7.37 -7.83 -6.27
C ILE A 62 -6.23 -7.02 -6.89
N THR A 63 -5.05 -7.12 -6.31
CA THR A 63 -3.81 -6.52 -6.85
C THR A 63 -2.59 -7.33 -6.42
N ASP A 64 -1.49 -7.17 -7.13
CA ASP A 64 -0.18 -7.62 -6.69
C ASP A 64 0.54 -6.47 -5.97
N LEU A 65 1.41 -6.80 -5.01
CA LEU A 65 2.41 -5.88 -4.46
C LEU A 65 3.79 -6.41 -4.84
N VAL A 66 4.52 -5.62 -5.61
CA VAL A 66 5.83 -5.98 -6.13
C VAL A 66 6.89 -4.96 -5.74
N GLN A 67 8.12 -5.41 -5.66
CA GLN A 67 9.30 -4.55 -5.55
C GLN A 67 9.93 -4.33 -6.93
N ASP A 68 10.60 -3.19 -7.12
CA ASP A 68 11.31 -2.91 -8.36
C ASP A 68 12.51 -3.87 -8.51
N PRO A 69 12.67 -4.55 -9.67
CA PRO A 69 13.85 -5.38 -9.94
C PRO A 69 15.19 -4.63 -9.87
N ALA A 70 15.16 -3.30 -9.99
CA ALA A 70 16.33 -2.43 -9.88
C ALA A 70 16.64 -1.98 -8.44
N ASN A 71 15.85 -2.41 -7.44
CA ASN A 71 16.18 -2.12 -6.04
C ASN A 71 17.59 -2.66 -5.68
N PRO A 72 18.39 -1.93 -4.87
CA PRO A 72 19.77 -2.30 -4.53
C PRO A 72 19.90 -3.70 -3.92
N ALA A 73 18.89 -4.11 -3.16
CA ALA A 73 18.66 -5.48 -2.74
C ALA A 73 17.18 -5.85 -2.92
N LEU A 74 16.91 -7.15 -2.94
CA LEU A 74 15.56 -7.69 -2.98
C LEU A 74 15.25 -8.42 -1.68
N LEU A 75 13.97 -8.60 -1.38
CA LEU A 75 13.49 -9.26 -0.18
C LEU A 75 12.26 -10.14 -0.44
N ASP A 76 11.96 -11.04 0.50
CA ASP A 76 10.68 -11.74 0.54
C ASP A 76 9.63 -10.84 1.21
N ILE A 77 8.71 -10.25 0.44
CA ILE A 77 7.66 -9.39 1.00
C ILE A 77 6.74 -10.27 1.85
N PRO A 78 6.60 -10.03 3.16
CA PRO A 78 5.72 -10.83 4.02
C PRO A 78 4.25 -10.68 3.60
N PRO A 79 3.40 -11.70 3.75
CA PRO A 79 1.96 -11.55 3.57
C PRO A 79 1.39 -10.39 4.41
N ALA A 80 0.28 -9.81 3.97
CA ALA A 80 -0.42 -8.77 4.72
C ALA A 80 -0.80 -9.26 6.13
N ASP A 81 -0.88 -8.34 7.09
CA ASP A 81 -1.10 -8.63 8.52
C ASP A 81 -2.41 -9.40 8.79
N GLY A 82 -3.39 -9.25 7.90
CA GLY A 82 -4.67 -9.91 7.99
C GLY A 82 -5.71 -9.33 7.02
N VAL A 83 -6.94 -9.79 7.18
CA VAL A 83 -8.10 -9.27 6.45
C VAL A 83 -8.67 -8.09 7.24
N PRO A 84 -8.73 -6.87 6.69
CA PRO A 84 -9.39 -5.75 7.34
C PRO A 84 -10.86 -6.07 7.65
N SER A 85 -11.39 -5.55 8.76
CA SER A 85 -12.76 -5.87 9.21
C SER A 85 -13.85 -5.56 8.16
N GLY A 86 -13.70 -4.44 7.44
CA GLY A 86 -14.56 -4.04 6.33
C GLY A 86 -14.48 -4.97 5.11
N MET A 87 -13.43 -5.79 5.02
CA MET A 87 -13.18 -6.70 3.91
C MET A 87 -13.48 -8.17 4.25
N SER A 88 -14.07 -8.44 5.42
CA SER A 88 -14.41 -9.80 5.85
C SER A 88 -15.29 -10.57 4.86
N ASN A 89 -16.21 -9.87 4.15
CA ASN A 89 -17.08 -10.48 3.13
C ASN A 89 -16.36 -10.79 1.79
N PHE A 90 -15.12 -10.35 1.63
CA PHE A 90 -14.29 -10.57 0.45
C PHE A 90 -13.30 -11.72 0.63
N SER A 91 -13.00 -12.08 1.89
CA SER A 91 -12.11 -13.18 2.25
C SER A 91 -12.90 -14.46 2.51
N ARG A 92 -12.25 -15.60 2.29
CA ARG A 92 -12.75 -16.90 2.72
C ARG A 92 -12.97 -16.95 4.25
N PRO A 93 -13.98 -17.70 4.73
CA PRO A 93 -14.92 -18.51 3.92
C PRO A 93 -16.12 -17.73 3.36
N ALA A 94 -16.40 -16.52 3.86
CA ALA A 94 -17.58 -15.75 3.46
C ALA A 94 -17.54 -15.35 1.98
N GLY A 95 -16.43 -14.76 1.56
CA GLY A 95 -16.16 -14.34 0.19
C GLY A 95 -15.32 -15.33 -0.62
N ILE A 96 -14.77 -14.82 -1.72
CA ILE A 96 -14.02 -15.57 -2.71
C ILE A 96 -12.64 -14.91 -2.87
N CYS A 97 -11.61 -15.63 -2.45
CA CYS A 97 -10.21 -15.29 -2.71
C CYS A 97 -9.43 -16.59 -2.96
N ASN A 98 -8.11 -16.47 -3.14
CA ASN A 98 -7.24 -17.65 -3.16
C ASN A 98 -7.31 -18.40 -1.81
N PRO A 99 -7.10 -19.73 -1.81
CA PRO A 99 -6.83 -20.45 -0.57
C PRO A 99 -5.55 -19.92 0.08
N GLY A 100 -5.45 -19.99 1.40
CA GLY A 100 -4.19 -19.73 2.10
C GLY A 100 -3.15 -20.82 1.79
N GLU A 101 -1.88 -20.44 1.70
CA GLU A 101 -0.77 -21.38 1.44
C GLU A 101 0.15 -21.58 2.65
N THR A 102 0.21 -20.57 3.51
CA THR A 102 0.83 -20.60 4.82
C THR A 102 -0.22 -20.03 5.76
N ASP A 103 -0.59 -20.79 6.80
CA ASP A 103 -1.49 -20.37 7.89
C ASP A 103 -1.29 -18.86 8.18
N PRO A 104 -2.23 -17.96 7.81
CA PRO A 104 -3.69 -18.08 7.91
C PRO A 104 -4.42 -18.81 6.76
N LEU A 105 -5.67 -19.22 7.04
CA LEU A 105 -6.59 -19.97 6.16
C LEU A 105 -7.00 -19.27 4.83
N THR A 106 -6.52 -18.04 4.57
CA THR A 106 -6.97 -17.21 3.46
C THR A 106 -5.81 -16.68 2.63
N GLY A 107 -5.91 -16.79 1.30
CA GLY A 107 -4.98 -16.17 0.36
C GLY A 107 -5.29 -14.69 0.10
N TYR A 108 -6.30 -14.12 0.77
CA TYR A 108 -6.65 -12.70 0.69
C TYR A 108 -5.46 -11.79 1.02
N ILE A 109 -4.61 -12.21 1.95
CA ILE A 109 -3.43 -11.45 2.40
C ILE A 109 -2.27 -11.42 1.39
N GLY A 110 -2.50 -11.95 0.19
CA GLY A 110 -1.49 -12.08 -0.84
C GLY A 110 -0.65 -13.34 -0.66
N VAL A 111 -0.22 -13.89 -1.77
CA VAL A 111 0.55 -15.12 -1.80
C VAL A 111 1.96 -14.84 -2.28
N GLN A 112 2.96 -15.25 -1.50
CA GLN A 112 4.35 -15.06 -1.86
C GLN A 112 4.72 -15.85 -3.12
N ARG A 113 5.34 -15.17 -4.10
CA ARG A 113 5.79 -15.75 -5.37
C ARG A 113 7.13 -15.16 -5.80
N GLY A 114 8.04 -16.02 -6.24
CA GLY A 114 9.38 -15.63 -6.67
C GLY A 114 10.45 -16.58 -6.13
N ALA A 115 11.70 -16.31 -6.45
CA ALA A 115 12.83 -16.98 -5.81
C ALA A 115 12.89 -16.58 -4.32
N ALA A 116 13.46 -17.45 -3.48
CA ALA A 116 13.69 -17.11 -2.08
C ALA A 116 14.61 -15.89 -1.95
N GLY A 117 14.23 -14.95 -1.09
CA GLY A 117 14.87 -13.64 -0.95
C GLY A 117 14.40 -12.59 -1.96
N GLN A 118 13.42 -12.90 -2.82
CA GLN A 118 12.94 -12.03 -3.89
C GLN A 118 11.44 -12.21 -4.15
N LYS A 119 10.67 -12.67 -3.15
CA LYS A 119 9.24 -12.94 -3.33
C LYS A 119 8.42 -11.66 -3.30
N ASN A 120 7.58 -11.48 -4.31
CA ASN A 120 6.51 -10.50 -4.33
C ASN A 120 5.22 -11.10 -3.76
N LEU A 121 4.24 -10.27 -3.40
CA LEU A 121 2.89 -10.73 -3.06
C LEU A 121 2.00 -10.68 -4.30
N ARG A 122 1.34 -11.80 -4.59
CA ARG A 122 0.38 -11.91 -5.68
C ARG A 122 -1.03 -12.02 -5.16
N GLN A 123 -1.96 -11.35 -5.84
CA GLN A 123 -3.40 -11.46 -5.65
C GLN A 123 -3.84 -11.18 -4.20
N ILE A 124 -3.39 -10.06 -3.62
CA ILE A 124 -3.96 -9.48 -2.40
C ILE A 124 -5.40 -9.06 -2.71
N GLY A 125 -6.33 -9.41 -1.84
CA GLY A 125 -7.75 -9.06 -1.97
C GLY A 125 -8.66 -10.24 -2.27
N GLY A 126 -9.88 -9.95 -2.72
CA GLY A 126 -10.91 -10.94 -2.96
C GLY A 126 -12.20 -10.35 -3.51
N ALA A 127 -13.28 -11.12 -3.39
CA ALA A 127 -14.58 -10.77 -3.92
C ALA A 127 -15.70 -11.19 -2.98
N GLN A 128 -16.79 -10.42 -2.98
CA GLN A 128 -18.05 -10.86 -2.39
C GLN A 128 -18.65 -11.98 -3.25
N ASN A 129 -19.37 -12.92 -2.65
CA ASN A 129 -20.16 -13.87 -3.41
C ASN A 129 -21.46 -13.19 -3.90
N THR A 130 -21.47 -12.78 -5.17
CA THR A 130 -22.61 -12.10 -5.79
C THR A 130 -23.60 -13.05 -6.48
N PHE A 131 -23.38 -14.37 -6.39
CA PHE A 131 -24.17 -15.39 -7.10
C PHE A 131 -25.59 -15.57 -6.56
N GLY A 132 -25.94 -14.93 -5.45
CA GLY A 132 -27.24 -15.06 -4.78
C GLY A 132 -27.42 -16.39 -4.05
N GLN A 133 -26.42 -17.28 -4.06
CA GLN A 133 -26.46 -18.55 -3.34
C GLN A 133 -25.18 -18.78 -2.57
N ALA A 134 -25.33 -19.08 -1.27
CA ALA A 134 -24.21 -19.43 -0.42
C ALA A 134 -23.81 -20.87 -0.68
N PHE A 135 -22.51 -21.14 -0.71
CA PHE A 135 -22.05 -22.52 -0.64
C PHE A 135 -22.35 -23.12 0.75
N PRO A 136 -22.49 -24.46 0.84
CA PRO A 136 -22.75 -25.12 2.12
C PRO A 136 -21.70 -24.75 3.17
N PRO A 137 -22.08 -24.55 4.44
CA PRO A 137 -21.13 -24.26 5.51
C PRO A 137 -19.99 -25.29 5.58
N GLY A 138 -18.75 -24.81 5.67
CA GLY A 138 -17.54 -25.63 5.66
C GLY A 138 -16.98 -25.93 4.26
N SER A 139 -17.52 -25.33 3.19
CA SER A 139 -16.92 -25.36 1.85
C SER A 139 -15.59 -24.60 1.79
N GLY A 140 -15.36 -23.65 2.71
CA GLY A 140 -14.18 -22.80 2.80
C GLY A 140 -14.16 -21.65 1.80
N VAL A 141 -15.26 -21.37 1.10
CA VAL A 141 -15.36 -20.29 0.10
C VAL A 141 -16.82 -19.95 -0.21
N GLY A 142 -17.13 -18.66 -0.41
CA GLY A 142 -18.44 -18.18 -0.86
C GLY A 142 -19.61 -18.60 0.03
N GLU A 143 -19.39 -18.80 1.33
CA GLU A 143 -20.42 -19.26 2.28
C GLU A 143 -21.40 -18.15 2.69
N ASN A 144 -21.17 -16.90 2.28
CA ASN A 144 -22.10 -15.80 2.49
C ASN A 144 -22.61 -15.25 1.16
N ALA A 145 -23.92 -15.30 0.91
CA ALA A 145 -24.54 -14.71 -0.28
C ALA A 145 -25.03 -13.27 -0.06
N ASP A 146 -25.01 -12.78 1.17
CA ASP A 146 -25.43 -11.41 1.48
C ASP A 146 -24.34 -10.43 1.03
N VAL A 147 -24.63 -9.72 -0.06
CA VAL A 147 -23.77 -8.68 -0.63
C VAL A 147 -23.94 -7.37 0.14
N ILE A 148 -22.81 -6.78 0.52
CA ILE A 148 -22.73 -5.46 1.16
C ILE A 148 -22.61 -4.41 0.05
N SER A 149 -23.58 -3.49 0.01
CA SER A 149 -23.55 -2.32 -0.88
C SER A 149 -22.70 -1.19 -0.28
N GLY A 150 -22.24 -0.29 -1.14
CA GLY A 150 -21.57 0.95 -0.75
C GLY A 150 -20.12 0.79 -0.30
N VAL A 151 -19.56 -0.42 -0.35
CA VAL A 151 -18.14 -0.67 0.00
C VAL A 151 -17.24 0.21 -0.87
N GLY A 152 -16.47 1.08 -0.22
CA GLY A 152 -15.55 2.06 -0.82
C GLY A 152 -16.20 3.35 -1.30
N GLN A 153 -17.51 3.54 -1.15
CA GLN A 153 -18.21 4.77 -1.61
C GLN A 153 -18.30 5.87 -0.56
N ALA A 154 -18.11 5.55 0.73
CA ALA A 154 -18.14 6.52 1.82
C ALA A 154 -16.79 7.22 2.08
N GLY A 155 -15.73 6.81 1.37
CA GLY A 155 -14.36 7.25 1.57
C GLY A 155 -13.37 6.13 1.24
N ALA A 156 -12.09 6.39 1.45
CA ALA A 156 -11.06 5.38 1.27
C ALA A 156 -11.18 4.28 2.34
N GLU A 157 -11.22 3.03 1.90
CA GLU A 157 -11.21 1.83 2.75
C GLU A 157 -9.88 1.10 2.61
N VAL A 158 -9.47 0.40 3.67
CA VAL A 158 -8.23 -0.38 3.68
C VAL A 158 -8.48 -1.73 3.01
N LEU A 159 -7.71 -2.03 1.95
CA LEU A 159 -7.70 -3.36 1.34
C LEU A 159 -6.78 -4.31 2.11
N ALA A 160 -5.58 -3.84 2.44
CA ALA A 160 -4.54 -4.61 3.14
C ALA A 160 -3.49 -3.68 3.75
N SER A 161 -2.80 -4.14 4.79
CA SER A 161 -1.62 -3.51 5.37
C SER A 161 -0.60 -4.58 5.72
N GLY A 162 0.65 -4.17 5.85
CA GLY A 162 1.72 -5.02 6.32
C GLY A 162 2.99 -4.24 6.62
N SER A 163 4.02 -4.97 6.99
CA SER A 163 5.34 -4.40 7.26
C SER A 163 6.44 -5.32 6.76
N PHE A 164 7.58 -4.73 6.38
CA PHE A 164 8.82 -5.45 6.14
C PHE A 164 9.99 -4.64 6.69
N VAL A 165 11.17 -5.25 6.72
CA VAL A 165 12.38 -4.63 7.25
C VAL A 165 13.19 -4.02 6.10
N ALA A 166 13.63 -2.77 6.26
CA ALA A 166 14.54 -2.09 5.35
C ALA A 166 15.83 -2.91 5.18
N PRO A 167 16.25 -3.24 3.93
CA PRO A 167 17.45 -4.03 3.71
C PRO A 167 18.73 -3.34 4.20
N ALA A 168 19.81 -4.13 4.32
CA ALA A 168 21.11 -3.61 4.74
C ALA A 168 21.85 -2.83 3.65
N THR A 169 21.55 -3.12 2.38
CA THR A 169 22.14 -2.40 1.25
C THR A 169 21.50 -1.03 1.17
N CYS A 170 22.32 0.02 1.23
CA CYS A 170 21.84 1.38 1.06
C CYS A 170 21.31 1.62 -0.37
N GLY A 171 20.57 2.71 -0.56
CA GLY A 171 20.07 3.17 -1.85
C GLY A 171 18.55 3.28 -1.91
N ALA A 172 18.03 3.65 -3.08
CA ALA A 172 16.60 3.89 -3.27
C ALA A 172 15.83 2.59 -3.53
N TYR A 173 14.78 2.35 -2.75
CA TYR A 173 13.88 1.21 -2.89
C TYR A 173 12.51 1.67 -3.35
N THR A 174 11.96 0.99 -4.35
CA THR A 174 10.63 1.27 -4.90
C THR A 174 9.75 0.03 -4.84
N PHE A 175 8.50 0.23 -4.43
CA PHE A 175 7.45 -0.77 -4.40
C PHE A 175 6.21 -0.24 -5.12
N ARG A 176 5.48 -1.12 -5.79
CA ARG A 176 4.31 -0.73 -6.58
C ARG A 176 3.26 -1.82 -6.65
N LEU A 177 2.05 -1.39 -6.97
CA LEU A 177 0.93 -2.25 -7.30
C LEU A 177 1.01 -2.64 -8.77
N GLU A 178 0.77 -3.92 -9.05
CA GLU A 178 0.69 -4.45 -10.40
C GLU A 178 -0.58 -5.28 -10.58
N ASN A 179 -1.03 -5.37 -11.83
CA ASN A 179 -2.19 -6.18 -12.24
C ASN A 179 -3.47 -5.96 -11.41
N PRO A 180 -3.86 -4.71 -11.08
CA PRO A 180 -5.07 -4.50 -10.31
C PRO A 180 -6.29 -4.86 -11.16
N LEU A 181 -7.21 -5.61 -10.58
CA LEU A 181 -8.47 -6.00 -11.20
C LEU A 181 -9.60 -5.67 -10.22
N ALA A 182 -10.62 -4.99 -10.71
CA ALA A 182 -11.77 -4.64 -9.91
C ALA A 182 -13.08 -4.80 -10.67
N ASN A 183 -14.10 -5.27 -9.96
CA ASN A 183 -15.48 -5.21 -10.39
C ASN A 183 -16.29 -4.47 -9.34
N VAL A 184 -17.36 -3.83 -9.78
CA VAL A 184 -18.36 -3.21 -8.90
C VAL A 184 -19.73 -3.81 -9.14
N ILE A 185 -20.59 -3.67 -8.15
CA ILE A 185 -21.98 -4.13 -8.20
C ILE A 185 -22.77 -3.13 -9.04
N VAL A 186 -23.46 -3.59 -10.09
CA VAL A 186 -24.33 -2.73 -10.88
C VAL A 186 -25.61 -2.41 -10.10
N GLN A 187 -26.19 -3.44 -9.49
CA GLN A 187 -27.35 -3.33 -8.62
C GLN A 187 -27.34 -4.49 -7.63
N ARG A 188 -27.57 -4.21 -6.36
CA ARG A 188 -27.66 -5.22 -5.30
C ARG A 188 -29.07 -5.79 -5.22
N PHE A 189 -29.17 -7.11 -5.13
CA PHE A 189 -30.41 -7.84 -4.88
C PHE A 189 -30.26 -8.74 -3.64
N ASP A 190 -31.39 -9.01 -2.97
CA ASP A 190 -31.43 -10.00 -1.89
C ASP A 190 -31.29 -11.42 -2.45
N PRO A 191 -30.52 -12.31 -1.79
CA PRO A 191 -30.56 -13.74 -2.08
C PRO A 191 -32.01 -14.28 -2.08
N PRO A 192 -32.39 -15.16 -3.03
CA PRO A 192 -31.52 -15.91 -3.92
C PRO A 192 -31.19 -15.21 -5.24
N ALA A 193 -31.57 -13.94 -5.42
CA ALA A 193 -31.32 -13.24 -6.67
C ALA A 193 -29.83 -12.89 -6.85
N PHE A 194 -29.35 -13.03 -8.08
CA PHE A 194 -28.00 -12.66 -8.47
C PHE A 194 -27.82 -11.14 -8.44
N SER A 195 -26.73 -10.66 -7.83
CA SER A 195 -26.32 -9.26 -7.90
C SER A 195 -25.34 -9.07 -9.08
N PRO A 196 -25.77 -8.46 -10.21
CA PRO A 196 -24.90 -8.28 -11.37
C PRO A 196 -23.70 -7.38 -11.06
N VAL A 197 -22.56 -7.74 -11.64
CA VAL A 197 -21.31 -7.00 -11.53
C VAL A 197 -20.79 -6.65 -12.91
N ILE A 198 -20.01 -5.58 -12.98
CA ILE A 198 -19.31 -5.16 -14.19
C ILE A 198 -17.87 -4.81 -13.83
N GLN A 199 -16.96 -4.97 -14.80
CA GLN A 199 -15.58 -4.55 -14.63
C GLN A 199 -15.51 -3.03 -14.47
N ALA A 200 -14.78 -2.59 -13.45
CA ALA A 200 -14.48 -1.19 -13.22
C ALA A 200 -13.19 -0.78 -13.93
N THR A 201 -13.09 0.50 -14.27
CA THR A 201 -11.80 1.12 -14.58
C THR A 201 -11.02 1.22 -13.28
N VAL A 202 -9.77 0.76 -13.26
CA VAL A 202 -8.91 0.90 -12.08
C VAL A 202 -7.93 2.05 -12.27
N ASP A 203 -7.99 3.04 -11.38
CA ASP A 203 -6.98 4.09 -11.28
C ASP A 203 -5.96 3.72 -10.20
N ALA A 204 -4.77 3.32 -10.64
CA ALA A 204 -3.64 2.96 -9.78
C ALA A 204 -2.49 3.99 -9.86
N THR A 205 -2.80 5.24 -10.23
CA THR A 205 -1.77 6.29 -10.41
C THR A 205 -0.96 6.54 -9.13
N ALA A 206 -1.60 6.42 -7.96
CA ALA A 206 -0.95 6.50 -6.65
C ALA A 206 -0.59 5.11 -6.07
N GLY A 207 -0.37 4.13 -6.94
CA GLY A 207 -0.06 2.74 -6.59
C GLY A 207 1.42 2.45 -6.40
N SER A 208 2.24 3.43 -6.00
CA SER A 208 3.68 3.23 -5.78
C SER A 208 4.22 4.14 -4.69
N PHE A 209 5.22 3.67 -3.96
CA PHE A 209 6.04 4.49 -3.09
C PHE A 209 7.51 4.11 -3.18
N SER A 210 8.37 5.03 -2.78
CA SER A 210 9.81 4.81 -2.67
C SER A 210 10.32 5.36 -1.35
N PHE A 211 11.40 4.79 -0.83
CA PHE A 211 12.17 5.30 0.30
C PHE A 211 13.66 5.03 0.05
N THR A 212 14.53 5.68 0.80
CA THR A 212 15.98 5.50 0.69
C THR A 212 16.49 4.82 1.94
N VAL A 213 17.30 3.77 1.80
CA VAL A 213 18.10 3.27 2.92
C VAL A 213 19.41 4.04 2.93
N GLY A 214 19.69 4.75 4.03
CA GLY A 214 20.92 5.50 4.22
C GLY A 214 22.13 4.59 4.43
N LEU A 215 23.31 5.09 4.10
CA LEU A 215 24.58 4.44 4.43
C LEU A 215 24.94 4.80 5.89
N PRO A 216 25.12 3.84 6.80
CA PRO A 216 25.54 4.18 8.16
C PRO A 216 26.88 4.92 8.13
N GLY A 217 26.97 6.04 8.84
CA GLY A 217 28.14 6.94 8.82
C GLY A 217 28.10 8.05 7.75
N ASP A 218 27.12 8.04 6.84
CA ASP A 218 26.88 9.15 5.91
C ASP A 218 26.07 10.24 6.64
N VAL A 219 26.78 11.09 7.39
CA VAL A 219 26.22 12.07 8.32
C VAL A 219 25.71 13.31 7.58
N ASP A 220 26.29 13.63 6.43
CA ASP A 220 25.88 14.78 5.60
C ASP A 220 24.88 14.42 4.48
N GLY A 221 24.72 13.13 4.17
CA GLY A 221 23.72 12.59 3.27
C GLY A 221 24.11 12.67 1.80
N ASP A 222 25.40 12.81 1.47
CA ASP A 222 25.88 12.93 0.10
C ASP A 222 26.11 11.58 -0.61
N GLY A 223 25.96 10.48 0.12
CA GLY A 223 26.04 9.12 -0.39
C GLY A 223 27.40 8.47 -0.23
N ASP A 224 28.36 9.06 0.48
CA ASP A 224 29.56 8.37 0.94
C ASP A 224 29.85 8.56 2.45
N VAL A 225 30.88 7.88 2.96
CA VAL A 225 31.36 8.06 4.33
C VAL A 225 32.81 8.51 4.25
N ASP A 226 33.06 9.79 4.44
CA ASP A 226 34.38 10.38 4.23
C ASP A 226 34.84 11.33 5.36
N LEU A 227 35.81 12.21 5.06
CA LEU A 227 36.31 13.16 6.07
C LEU A 227 35.27 14.22 6.46
N SER A 228 34.30 14.50 5.59
CA SER A 228 33.23 15.47 5.78
C SER A 228 32.28 14.99 6.86
N ASP A 229 31.84 13.73 6.77
CA ASP A 229 31.01 13.07 7.78
C ASP A 229 31.71 13.03 9.15
N LEU A 230 32.95 12.55 9.15
CA LEU A 230 33.77 12.49 10.36
C LEU A 230 33.96 13.89 10.97
N ALA A 231 34.16 14.93 10.15
CA ALA A 231 34.30 16.29 10.64
C ALA A 231 32.99 16.82 11.28
N ILE A 232 31.83 16.49 10.70
CA ILE A 232 30.52 16.86 11.26
C ILE A 232 30.29 16.13 12.58
N LEU A 233 30.53 14.82 12.62
CA LEU A 233 30.43 14.03 13.86
C LEU A 233 31.32 14.64 14.95
N LEU A 234 32.61 14.87 14.66
CA LEU A 234 33.55 15.44 15.63
C LEU A 234 33.19 16.87 16.06
N SER A 235 32.48 17.64 15.23
CA SER A 235 31.99 18.98 15.60
C SER A 235 30.87 18.97 16.64
N THR A 236 30.19 17.83 16.79
CA THR A 236 29.07 17.63 17.73
C THR A 236 29.40 16.64 18.85
N TYR A 237 30.62 16.11 18.88
CA TYR A 237 31.07 15.13 19.86
C TYR A 237 30.83 15.58 21.31
N GLY A 238 30.13 14.75 22.06
CA GLY A 238 29.71 15.00 23.45
C GLY A 238 28.38 15.74 23.59
N ALA A 239 27.71 16.15 22.51
CA ALA A 239 26.36 16.73 22.55
C ALA A 239 25.30 15.63 22.68
N CYS A 240 24.27 15.91 23.47
CA CYS A 240 23.12 15.03 23.66
C CYS A 240 21.82 15.69 23.20
N ALA A 241 20.77 14.88 23.02
CA ALA A 241 19.44 15.35 22.64
C ALA A 241 18.96 16.49 23.56
N GLY A 242 18.73 17.66 22.96
CA GLY A 242 18.35 18.89 23.66
C GLY A 242 19.48 19.94 23.73
N ASP A 243 20.72 19.56 23.48
CA ASP A 243 21.84 20.51 23.37
C ASP A 243 21.76 21.30 22.05
N PRO A 244 22.18 22.58 22.03
CA PRO A 244 22.10 23.42 20.83
C PRO A 244 22.88 22.93 19.62
N ASN A 245 23.93 22.13 19.84
CA ASN A 245 24.81 21.58 18.81
C ASN A 245 24.57 20.09 18.56
N TYR A 246 23.53 19.49 19.12
CA TYR A 246 23.18 18.10 18.84
C TYR A 246 22.65 17.95 17.42
N LEU A 247 23.25 17.03 16.66
CA LEU A 247 22.78 16.63 15.34
C LEU A 247 22.31 15.18 15.39
N PRO A 248 21.01 14.90 15.14
CA PRO A 248 20.51 13.53 15.11
C PRO A 248 21.20 12.61 14.10
N SER A 249 21.75 13.15 13.00
CA SER A 249 22.50 12.36 12.01
C SER A 249 23.88 11.92 12.50
N ALA A 250 24.41 12.53 13.57
CA ALA A 250 25.69 12.15 14.17
C ALA A 250 25.54 11.18 15.37
N ASP A 251 24.31 10.96 15.86
CA ASP A 251 23.96 9.94 16.87
C ASP A 251 23.62 8.63 16.14
N LEU A 252 24.67 7.99 15.62
CA LEU A 252 24.59 6.83 14.73
C LEU A 252 24.09 5.56 15.45
N ASP A 253 24.32 5.43 16.76
CA ASP A 253 23.80 4.31 17.56
C ASP A 253 22.39 4.58 18.13
N GLY A 254 21.91 5.82 18.02
CA GLY A 254 20.59 6.26 18.46
C GLY A 254 20.41 6.29 19.99
N ASN A 255 21.50 6.36 20.76
CA ASN A 255 21.44 6.40 22.22
C ASN A 255 21.04 7.78 22.78
N GLY A 256 20.98 8.80 21.92
CA GLY A 256 20.62 10.17 22.24
C GLY A 256 21.81 11.09 22.55
N CYS A 257 23.06 10.64 22.31
CA CYS A 257 24.29 11.38 22.55
C CYS A 257 25.38 10.99 21.56
N VAL A 258 26.04 11.98 20.95
CA VAL A 258 27.17 11.76 20.05
C VAL A 258 28.43 11.44 20.85
N GLY A 259 28.97 10.23 20.72
CA GLY A 259 30.02 9.69 21.56
C GLY A 259 31.01 8.76 20.85
N LEU A 260 31.66 7.91 21.65
CA LEU A 260 32.71 7.02 21.17
C LEU A 260 32.13 5.88 20.32
N GLU A 261 30.94 5.42 20.67
CA GLU A 261 30.18 4.41 19.95
C GLU A 261 29.83 4.90 18.54
N ASP A 262 29.38 6.15 18.39
CA ASP A 262 29.12 6.76 17.07
C ASP A 262 30.40 6.90 16.25
N LEU A 263 31.48 7.41 16.87
CA LEU A 263 32.78 7.49 16.21
C LEU A 263 33.29 6.10 15.75
N ALA A 264 33.00 5.04 16.52
CA ALA A 264 33.38 3.68 16.13
C ALA A 264 32.54 3.18 14.95
N LEU A 265 31.25 3.49 14.90
CA LEU A 265 30.37 3.18 13.75
C LEU A 265 30.81 3.94 12.50
N GLU A 266 31.06 5.24 12.62
CA GLU A 266 31.60 6.09 11.56
C GLU A 266 32.86 5.48 10.92
N LEU A 267 33.85 5.15 11.75
CA LEU A 267 35.11 4.57 11.28
C LEU A 267 34.96 3.14 10.74
N ALA A 268 33.93 2.40 11.15
CA ALA A 268 33.62 1.09 10.60
C ALA A 268 33.06 1.16 9.17
N HIS A 269 32.45 2.28 8.81
CA HIS A 269 31.87 2.53 7.49
C HIS A 269 32.72 3.44 6.61
N TYR A 270 33.80 4.01 7.14
CA TYR A 270 34.69 4.92 6.42
C TYR A 270 35.15 4.41 5.05
N GLY A 271 34.97 5.25 4.03
CA GLY A 271 35.29 4.98 2.63
C GLY A 271 34.26 4.14 1.88
N GLN A 272 33.13 3.80 2.50
CA GLN A 272 32.00 3.18 1.81
C GLN A 272 31.26 4.24 0.98
N THR A 273 30.60 3.78 -0.08
CA THR A 273 29.76 4.61 -0.94
C THR A 273 28.44 3.91 -1.22
N CYS A 274 27.39 4.71 -1.38
CA CYS A 274 26.07 4.27 -1.79
C CYS A 274 25.88 4.48 -3.29
N GLN A 275 25.44 3.44 -4.00
CA GLN A 275 25.24 3.46 -5.45
C GLN A 275 23.77 3.60 -5.84
#